data_AF-A0ABD3CIV9-F1
#
_entry.id   AF-A0ABD3CIV9-F1
#
_cell.length_a   1.000
_cell.length_b   1.000
_cell.length_c   1.000
_cell.angle_alpha   90.00
_cell.angle_beta   90.00
_cell.angle_gamma   90.00
#
_symmetry.space_group_name_H-M   'P 1'
#
loop_
_entity.id
_entity.type
_entity.pdbx_description
1 polymer ?
#
loop_
_entity_poly.entity_id
_entity_poly.type
_entity_poly.pdbx_seq_one_letter_code
_entity_poly.pdbx_strand_id
1 'polypeptide(L)'
;MFKALVSDIDNTPLPAIITSIDKVQEDGSGTIRKTNFADGGCVKHKIEVVDTENYVSKHTVIEGPLIGDKIESIHYEQKFEHSNYGGCVAKIASEYHTKGDIQLNDEEIKATGDQILVFYKLTEEHLLAHPDICA
;
A
#
# COMPACT_ATOMS: atom_id res chain seq x y z
N MET A 1 -4.60 10.14 -6.75
CA MET A 1 -4.49 8.83 -6.07
C MET A 1 -3.18 8.11 -6.37
N PHE A 2 -2.92 7.67 -7.61
CA PHE A 2 -1.69 6.90 -7.92
C PHE A 2 -0.39 7.61 -7.55
N LYS A 3 -0.25 8.92 -7.89
CA LYS A 3 0.91 9.72 -7.47
C LYS A 3 1.12 9.68 -5.95
N ALA A 4 0.08 10.07 -5.21
CA ALA A 4 0.09 10.14 -3.75
C ALA A 4 0.44 8.81 -3.06
N LEU A 5 -0.05 7.68 -3.59
CA LEU A 5 0.13 6.36 -2.98
C LEU A 5 1.38 5.61 -3.45
N VAL A 6 1.92 5.94 -4.62
CA VAL A 6 2.91 5.10 -5.30
C VAL A 6 4.09 5.92 -5.80
N SER A 7 3.88 6.73 -6.85
CA SER A 7 4.98 7.28 -7.64
C SER A 7 5.59 8.56 -7.08
N ASP A 8 4.86 9.28 -6.22
CA ASP A 8 5.28 10.57 -5.66
C ASP A 8 5.06 10.67 -4.15
N ILE A 9 4.96 9.51 -3.48
CA ILE A 9 4.67 9.43 -2.05
C ILE A 9 5.70 10.17 -1.18
N ASP A 10 6.95 10.28 -1.64
CA ASP A 10 8.03 10.99 -0.92
C ASP A 10 7.82 12.53 -0.93
N ASN A 11 7.09 13.06 -1.91
CA ASN A 11 6.78 14.50 -2.02
C ASN A 11 5.32 14.82 -1.67
N THR A 12 4.53 13.80 -1.35
CA THR A 12 3.12 13.94 -0.98
C THR A 12 3.05 14.17 0.53
N PRO A 13 2.42 15.25 1.01
CA PRO A 13 2.12 15.40 2.42
C PRO A 13 1.42 14.14 2.96
N LEU A 14 1.90 13.66 4.10
CA LEU A 14 1.43 12.41 4.66
C LEU A 14 0.10 12.63 5.41
N PRO A 15 -0.87 11.70 5.30
CA PRO A 15 -2.05 11.73 6.16
C PRO A 15 -1.65 11.59 7.63
N ALA A 16 -2.42 12.18 8.54
CA ALA A 16 -2.07 12.27 9.97
C ALA A 16 -1.81 10.92 10.68
N ILE A 17 -2.28 9.82 10.11
CA ILE A 17 -2.03 8.46 10.61
C ILE A 17 -0.61 7.95 10.32
N ILE A 18 0.11 8.53 9.35
CA ILE A 18 1.47 8.17 8.98
C ILE A 18 2.42 9.21 9.55
N THR A 19 3.43 8.77 10.29
CA THR A 19 4.45 9.65 10.90
C THR A 19 5.66 9.84 10.00
N SER A 20 6.09 8.77 9.33
CA SER A 20 7.15 8.84 8.32
C SER A 20 7.07 7.69 7.33
N ILE A 21 7.70 7.88 6.17
CA ILE A 21 8.00 6.83 5.21
C ILE A 21 9.50 6.84 4.99
N ASP A 22 10.17 5.82 5.52
CA ASP A 22 11.62 5.73 5.48
C ASP A 22 12.05 4.83 4.33
N LYS A 23 13.03 5.27 3.54
CA LYS A 23 13.72 4.41 2.59
C LYS A 23 14.76 3.57 3.34
N VAL A 24 14.54 2.27 3.44
CA VAL A 24 15.40 1.35 4.20
C VAL A 24 16.52 0.79 3.32
N GLN A 25 16.21 0.51 2.06
CA GLN A 25 17.17 -0.04 1.10
C GLN A 25 16.82 0.43 -0.31
N GLU A 26 17.83 0.88 -1.05
CA GLU A 26 17.78 1.10 -2.49
C GLU A 26 18.94 0.29 -3.07
N ASP A 27 18.65 -0.86 -3.67
CA ASP A 27 19.64 -1.64 -4.42
C ASP A 27 19.07 -2.07 -5.78
N GLY A 28 19.91 -2.73 -6.59
CA GLY A 28 19.50 -3.22 -7.91
C GLY A 28 18.40 -4.30 -7.90
N SER A 29 17.92 -4.74 -6.72
CA SER A 29 16.88 -5.75 -6.55
C SER A 29 15.51 -5.20 -6.12
N GLY A 30 15.41 -3.87 -5.93
CA GLY A 30 14.18 -3.15 -5.61
C GLY A 30 14.36 -2.11 -4.49
N THR A 31 13.30 -1.34 -4.22
CA THR A 31 13.28 -0.35 -3.13
C THR A 31 12.50 -0.92 -1.95
N ILE A 32 13.09 -0.93 -0.75
CA ILE A 32 12.37 -1.24 0.49
C ILE A 32 12.01 0.05 1.20
N ARG A 33 10.71 0.26 1.42
CA ARG A 33 10.15 1.36 2.20
C ARG A 33 9.57 0.85 3.51
N LYS A 34 9.71 1.62 4.57
CA LYS A 34 9.05 1.40 5.86
C LYS A 34 8.10 2.55 6.15
N THR A 35 6.81 2.24 6.24
CA THR A 35 5.78 3.18 6.65
C THR A 35 5.59 3.06 8.16
N ASN A 36 5.77 4.16 8.90
CA ASN A 36 5.54 4.21 10.33
C ASN A 36 4.22 4.94 10.62
N PHE A 37 3.45 4.39 11.57
CA PHE A 37 2.12 4.90 11.92
C PHE A 37 2.15 5.61 13.27
N ALA A 38 1.20 6.51 13.48
CA ALA A 38 1.10 7.33 14.70
C ALA A 38 0.78 6.50 15.96
N ASP A 39 0.21 5.30 15.80
CA ASP A 39 -0.05 4.35 16.87
C ASP A 39 1.19 3.52 17.28
N GLY A 40 2.34 3.76 16.64
CA GLY A 40 3.58 3.03 16.85
C GLY A 40 3.74 1.77 15.99
N GLY A 41 2.72 1.42 15.19
CA GLY A 41 2.82 0.36 14.19
C GLY A 41 3.75 0.72 13.02
N CYS A 42 4.18 -0.29 12.27
CA CYS A 42 4.89 -0.07 11.02
C CYS A 42 4.64 -1.21 10.01
N VAL A 43 4.82 -0.90 8.73
CA VAL A 43 4.78 -1.90 7.64
C VAL A 43 5.99 -1.68 6.72
N LYS A 44 6.70 -2.76 6.37
CA LYS A 44 7.75 -2.72 5.34
C LYS A 44 7.25 -3.31 4.04
N HIS A 45 7.44 -2.53 2.97
CA HIS A 45 7.07 -2.87 1.62
C HIS A 45 8.32 -2.96 0.76
N LYS A 46 8.48 -4.04 0.02
CA LYS A 46 9.41 -4.13 -1.11
C LYS A 46 8.66 -3.73 -2.38
N ILE A 47 9.10 -2.66 -3.02
CA ILE A 47 8.55 -2.20 -4.30
C ILE A 47 9.21 -3.00 -5.43
N GLU A 48 8.39 -3.64 -6.24
CA GLU A 48 8.84 -4.53 -7.33
C GLU A 48 8.60 -3.91 -8.70
N VAL A 49 7.43 -3.28 -8.87
CA VAL A 49 7.04 -2.61 -10.11
C VAL A 49 6.34 -1.30 -9.79
N VAL A 50 6.74 -0.26 -10.51
CA VAL A 50 5.99 1.00 -10.62
C VAL A 50 5.90 1.32 -12.10
N ASP A 51 4.70 1.20 -12.66
CA ASP A 51 4.38 1.55 -14.03
C ASP A 51 3.48 2.79 -14.00
N THR A 52 4.10 3.95 -14.21
CA THR A 52 3.42 5.24 -14.24
C THR A 52 2.58 5.45 -15.49
N GLU A 53 2.85 4.74 -16.58
CA GLU A 53 2.12 4.87 -17.85
C GLU A 53 0.78 4.14 -17.77
N ASN A 54 0.75 2.96 -17.15
CA ASN A 54 -0.46 2.15 -17.00
C ASN A 54 -1.12 2.26 -15.62
N TYR A 55 -0.55 3.09 -14.72
CA TYR A 55 -0.97 3.24 -13.32
C TYR A 55 -1.04 1.90 -12.57
N VAL A 56 -0.02 1.07 -12.76
CA VAL A 56 0.13 -0.25 -12.12
C VAL A 56 1.28 -0.21 -11.13
N SER A 57 1.12 -0.88 -10.00
CA SER A 57 2.22 -1.14 -9.07
C SER A 57 2.15 -2.55 -8.51
N LYS A 58 3.33 -3.16 -8.34
CA LYS A 58 3.50 -4.42 -7.62
C LYS A 58 4.43 -4.20 -6.45
N HIS A 59 4.02 -4.69 -5.28
CA HIS A 59 4.84 -4.61 -4.09
C HIS A 59 4.51 -5.74 -3.13
N THR A 60 5.47 -6.06 -2.27
CA THR A 60 5.37 -7.15 -1.32
C THR A 60 5.49 -6.61 0.09
N VAL A 61 4.54 -6.92 0.96
CA VAL A 61 4.63 -6.66 2.40
C VAL A 61 5.45 -7.77 3.04
N ILE A 62 6.56 -7.39 3.67
CA ILE A 62 7.54 -8.31 4.28
C ILE A 62 7.67 -8.15 5.79
N GLU A 63 7.07 -7.09 6.35
CA GLU A 63 6.97 -6.85 7.80
C GLU A 63 5.71 -6.04 8.05
N GLY A 64 4.94 -6.36 9.09
CA GLY A 64 3.74 -5.62 9.45
C GLY A 64 2.82 -6.45 10.35
N PRO A 65 1.68 -5.87 10.82
CA PRO A 65 0.78 -6.55 11.77
C PRO A 65 0.23 -7.89 11.30
N LEU A 66 0.14 -8.09 9.98
CA LEU A 66 -0.36 -9.32 9.36
C LEU A 66 0.75 -10.35 9.07
N ILE A 67 2.01 -9.93 9.09
CA ILE A 67 3.17 -10.79 8.81
C ILE A 67 3.67 -11.37 10.14
N GLY A 68 3.86 -12.68 10.21
CA GLY A 68 4.20 -13.32 11.47
C GLY A 68 3.92 -14.81 11.47
N ASP A 69 3.12 -15.28 12.42
CA ASP A 69 2.98 -16.70 12.74
C ASP A 69 2.44 -17.56 11.59
N LYS A 70 1.56 -16.99 10.76
CA LYS A 70 0.94 -17.71 9.63
C LYS A 70 1.38 -17.22 8.26
N ILE A 71 1.66 -15.93 8.10
CA ILE A 71 1.93 -15.29 6.81
C ILE A 71 3.40 -14.86 6.77
N GLU A 72 4.10 -15.26 5.72
CA GLU A 72 5.49 -14.88 5.42
C GLU A 72 5.56 -13.56 4.66
N SER A 73 4.72 -13.41 3.64
CA SER A 73 4.61 -12.20 2.84
C SER A 73 3.22 -12.07 2.21
N ILE A 74 2.88 -10.85 1.80
CA ILE A 74 1.68 -10.58 1.00
C ILE A 74 2.11 -9.81 -0.24
N HIS A 75 1.83 -10.37 -1.41
CA HIS A 75 2.13 -9.76 -2.69
C HIS A 75 0.88 -9.01 -3.18
N TYR A 76 1.05 -7.75 -3.52
CA TYR A 76 -0.02 -6.89 -4.00
C TYR A 76 0.24 -6.48 -5.44
N GLU A 77 -0.79 -6.61 -6.27
CA GLU A 77 -0.88 -5.95 -7.57
C GLU A 77 -2.03 -4.97 -7.54
N GLN A 78 -1.73 -3.69 -7.77
CA GLN A 78 -2.71 -2.62 -7.79
C GLN A 78 -2.71 -1.91 -9.14
N LYS A 79 -3.90 -1.62 -9.65
CA LYS A 79 -4.12 -0.88 -10.89
C LYS A 79 -5.18 0.19 -10.69
N PHE A 80 -4.91 1.39 -11.19
CA PHE A 80 -5.83 2.51 -11.11
C PHE A 80 -6.37 2.84 -12.51
N GLU A 81 -7.68 2.93 -12.63
CA GLU A 81 -8.36 3.22 -13.89
C GLU A 81 -9.23 4.47 -13.73
N HIS A 82 -9.31 5.28 -14.78
CA HIS A 82 -10.19 6.46 -14.77
C HIS A 82 -11.66 6.05 -14.63
N SER A 83 -12.40 6.79 -13.81
CA SER A 83 -13.85 6.64 -13.68
C SER A 83 -14.57 7.70 -14.51
N ASN A 84 -15.65 7.31 -15.19
CA ASN A 84 -16.51 8.22 -15.94
C ASN A 84 -17.27 9.23 -15.06
N TYR A 85 -17.26 9.05 -13.73
CA TYR A 85 -17.97 9.88 -12.75
C TYR A 85 -17.04 10.87 -12.01
N GLY A 86 -15.81 11.02 -12.50
CA GLY A 86 -14.74 11.66 -11.74
C GLY A 86 -14.05 10.66 -10.80
N GLY A 87 -12.78 10.93 -10.49
CA GLY A 87 -11.94 10.05 -9.66
C GLY A 87 -11.38 8.83 -10.41
N CYS A 88 -11.11 7.76 -9.66
CA CYS A 88 -10.53 6.52 -10.19
C CYS A 88 -11.13 5.27 -9.53
N VAL A 89 -11.08 4.15 -10.24
CA VAL A 89 -11.30 2.82 -9.69
C VAL A 89 -9.95 2.20 -9.38
N ALA A 90 -9.70 1.86 -8.11
CA ALA A 90 -8.53 1.08 -7.71
C ALA A 90 -8.89 -0.41 -7.68
N LYS A 91 -8.22 -1.22 -8.49
CA LYS A 91 -8.31 -2.68 -8.48
C LYS A 91 -7.08 -3.23 -7.77
N ILE A 92 -7.31 -4.02 -6.72
CA ILE A 92 -6.25 -4.56 -5.88
C ILE A 92 -6.40 -6.08 -5.85
N ALA A 93 -5.35 -6.79 -6.24
CA ALA A 93 -5.21 -8.21 -6.04
C ALA A 93 -4.18 -8.45 -4.93
N SER A 94 -4.49 -9.36 -4.02
CA SER A 94 -3.61 -9.79 -2.93
C SER A 94 -3.37 -11.29 -3.02
N GLU A 95 -2.10 -11.68 -2.90
CA GLU A 95 -1.66 -13.06 -2.85
C GLU A 95 -0.91 -13.30 -1.53
N TYR A 96 -1.40 -14.24 -0.74
CA TYR A 96 -0.89 -14.51 0.61
C TYR A 96 0.03 -15.71 0.58
N HIS A 97 1.26 -15.52 1.04
CA HIS A 97 2.26 -16.58 1.14
C HIS A 97 2.36 -17.00 2.60
N THR A 98 1.92 -18.22 2.91
CA THR A 98 1.83 -18.74 4.28
C THR A 98 3.03 -19.59 4.67
N LYS A 99 3.25 -19.71 5.99
CA LYS A 99 4.27 -20.56 6.57
C LYS A 99 3.85 -22.02 6.45
N GLY A 100 4.38 -22.71 5.43
CA GLY A 100 4.01 -24.10 5.14
C GLY A 100 2.58 -24.23 4.63
N ASP A 101 1.94 -25.36 4.89
CA ASP A 101 0.60 -25.67 4.37
C ASP A 101 -0.51 -25.15 5.31
N ILE A 102 -0.52 -23.83 5.56
CA ILE A 102 -1.54 -23.16 6.37
C ILE A 102 -2.58 -22.55 5.44
N GLN A 103 -3.84 -22.88 5.67
CA GLN A 103 -4.98 -22.26 5.02
C GLN A 103 -5.47 -21.07 5.85
N LEU A 104 -5.51 -19.88 5.24
CA LEU A 104 -6.14 -18.70 5.84
C LEU A 104 -7.66 -18.83 5.77
N ASN A 105 -8.35 -18.36 6.80
CA ASN A 105 -9.80 -18.31 6.78
C ASN A 105 -10.32 -16.99 6.15
N ASP A 106 -11.61 -16.98 5.81
CA ASP A 106 -12.24 -15.82 5.17
C ASP A 106 -12.21 -14.54 6.03
N GLU A 107 -12.24 -14.68 7.37
CA GLU A 107 -12.19 -13.54 8.28
C GLU A 107 -10.81 -12.86 8.27
N GLU A 108 -9.73 -13.63 8.21
CA GLU A 108 -8.35 -13.14 8.10
C GLU A 108 -8.12 -12.39 6.77
N ILE A 109 -8.63 -12.96 5.67
CA ILE A 109 -8.57 -12.33 4.33
C ILE A 109 -9.39 -11.03 4.33
N LYS A 110 -10.60 -11.06 4.88
CA LYS A 110 -11.47 -9.89 4.96
C LYS A 110 -10.86 -8.77 5.80
N ALA A 111 -10.28 -9.09 6.96
CA ALA A 111 -9.64 -8.11 7.83
C ALA A 111 -8.51 -7.36 7.11
N THR A 112 -7.75 -8.06 6.26
CA THR A 112 -6.73 -7.44 5.42
C THR A 112 -7.35 -6.47 4.41
N GLY A 113 -8.43 -6.89 3.73
CA GLY A 113 -9.15 -6.03 2.79
C GLY A 113 -9.73 -4.78 3.44
N ASP A 114 -10.29 -4.90 4.64
CA ASP A 114 -10.84 -3.78 5.41
C ASP A 114 -9.74 -2.77 5.80
N GLN A 115 -8.55 -3.25 6.20
CA GLN A 115 -7.41 -2.37 6.49
C GLN A 115 -6.94 -1.58 5.26
N ILE A 116 -6.86 -2.24 4.09
CA ILE A 116 -6.53 -1.57 2.82
C ILE A 116 -7.57 -0.50 2.51
N LEU A 117 -8.86 -0.81 2.65
CA LEU A 117 -9.93 0.13 2.39
C LEU A 117 -9.85 1.36 3.30
N VAL A 118 -9.58 1.17 4.59
CA VAL A 118 -9.39 2.28 5.54
C VAL A 118 -8.22 3.17 5.13
N PHE A 119 -7.09 2.58 4.73
CA PHE A 119 -5.92 3.34 4.28
C PHE A 119 -6.22 4.19 3.03
N TYR A 120 -6.93 3.64 2.06
CA TYR A 120 -7.33 4.35 0.85
C TYR A 120 -8.30 5.50 1.15
N LYS A 121 -9.29 5.29 2.03
CA LYS A 121 -10.22 6.34 2.45
C LYS A 121 -9.52 7.51 3.13
N LEU A 122 -8.61 7.22 4.06
CA LEU A 122 -7.84 8.27 4.75
C LEU A 122 -6.96 9.06 3.79
N THR A 123 -6.38 8.39 2.79
CA THR A 123 -5.61 9.09 1.75
C THR A 123 -6.52 9.95 0.86
N GLU A 124 -7.68 9.44 0.47
CA GLU A 124 -8.67 10.21 -0.30
C GLU A 124 -9.12 11.46 0.46
N GLU A 125 -9.52 11.33 1.72
CA GLU A 125 -9.91 12.45 2.58
C GLU A 125 -8.78 13.50 2.69
N HIS A 126 -7.53 13.05 2.82
CA HIS A 126 -6.38 13.93 2.85
C HIS A 126 -6.20 14.71 1.54
N LEU A 127 -6.28 14.03 0.38
CA LEU A 127 -6.16 14.68 -0.92
C LEU A 127 -7.32 15.64 -1.22
N LEU A 128 -8.53 15.33 -0.75
CA LEU A 128 -9.70 16.20 -0.89
C LEU A 128 -9.55 17.49 -0.05
N ALA A 129 -8.95 17.40 1.13
CA ALA A 129 -8.67 18.56 1.98
C ALA A 129 -7.54 19.45 1.43
N HIS A 130 -6.70 18.93 0.53
CA HIS A 130 -5.50 19.58 0.00
C HIS A 130 -5.39 19.39 -1.52
N PRO A 131 -6.25 20.07 -2.31
CA PRO A 131 -6.39 19.83 -3.75
C PRO A 131 -5.16 20.22 -4.60
N ASP A 132 -4.19 20.92 -4.01
CA ASP A 132 -2.90 21.25 -4.60
C ASP A 132 -1.90 20.08 -4.56
N ILE A 133 -2.13 19.08 -3.70
CA ILE A 133 -1.30 17.88 -3.62
C ILE A 133 -1.47 17.03 -4.88
N CYS A 134 -0.35 16.65 -5.50
CA CYS A 134 -0.31 15.78 -6.68
C CYS A 134 -1.05 16.31 -7.94
N ALA A 135 -1.31 17.63 -8.00
CA ALA A 135 -1.94 18.30 -9.14
C ALA A 135 -1.19 18.12 -10.47
#